data_AF-A0AAV8XR76-F1
#
_entry.id   AF-A0AAV8XR76-F1
#
_cell.length_a   1.000
_cell.length_b   1.000
_cell.length_c   1.000
_cell.angle_alpha   90.00
_cell.angle_beta   90.00
_cell.angle_gamma   90.00
#
_symmetry.space_group_name_H-M   'P 1'
#
loop_
_entity.id
_entity.type
_entity.pdbx_description
1 polymer ?
#
loop_
_entity_poly.entity_id
_entity_poly.type
_entity_poly.pdbx_seq_one_letter_code
_entity_poly.pdbx_strand_id
1 'polypeptide(L)'
;DTFDLPAVYQITPPVDHAECPTWDPRTGLLYYVDIHSGRIFTYEYTSKKIYSIQLNGEVAPVIPSKSDPNQLIVGLNRSVVVVEWDGKQNLGNQRVLATVQKDHPKSRMNDGKADNEGRVWIGSMGYETKDGVLSPNGGALFKITKENVLHPTPVISPVNISNGLAWNKAHNKFYYIDTPTQVIAQYNYDNEKGEISKRKVAFDLRTNGLDNYPDGMTIDEEDNLWIALYGGGSVIKVR
;
A
#
# COMPACT_ATOMS: atom_id res chain seq x y z
N ASP A 1 22.63 16.99 25.12
CA ASP A 1 22.17 15.83 24.34
C ASP A 1 21.25 16.30 23.22
N THR A 2 21.84 16.89 22.19
CA THR A 2 21.19 17.33 20.97
C THR A 2 21.13 16.14 20.02
N PHE A 3 20.04 15.38 20.06
CA PHE A 3 19.73 14.50 18.93
C PHE A 3 19.49 15.40 17.72
N ASP A 4 20.33 15.24 16.69
CA ASP A 4 20.21 15.94 15.41
C ASP A 4 18.80 15.77 14.84
N LEU A 5 18.21 16.86 14.36
CA LEU A 5 16.96 16.82 13.62
C LEU A 5 17.09 15.83 12.45
N PRO A 6 16.02 15.11 12.07
CA PRO A 6 16.09 14.19 10.94
C PRO A 6 16.50 14.92 9.67
N ALA A 7 17.50 14.37 8.97
CA ALA A 7 17.92 14.88 7.66
C ALA A 7 17.09 14.23 6.55
N VAL A 8 16.65 15.03 5.58
CA VAL A 8 15.86 14.59 4.42
C VAL A 8 16.70 14.72 3.16
N TYR A 9 16.85 13.62 2.42
CA TYR A 9 17.61 13.56 1.18
C TYR A 9 16.72 13.09 0.04
N GLN A 10 16.81 13.76 -1.11
CA GLN A 10 16.25 13.24 -2.35
C GLN A 10 17.19 12.17 -2.93
N ILE A 11 16.69 10.95 -3.07
CA ILE A 11 17.47 9.80 -3.57
C ILE A 11 17.04 9.30 -4.96
N THR A 12 15.89 9.76 -5.45
CA THR A 12 15.35 9.44 -6.78
C THR A 12 14.86 10.71 -7.50
N PRO A 13 14.81 10.72 -8.84
CA PRO A 13 14.03 11.71 -9.58
C PRO A 13 12.52 11.57 -9.25
N PRO A 14 11.74 12.67 -9.31
CA PRO A 14 10.30 12.58 -9.19
C PRO A 14 9.70 11.78 -10.37
N VAL A 15 8.59 11.10 -10.10
CA VAL A 15 7.75 10.42 -11.09
C VAL A 15 6.31 10.92 -10.95
N ASP A 16 5.38 10.46 -11.78
CA ASP A 16 4.02 11.04 -11.83
C ASP A 16 3.25 10.84 -10.52
N HIS A 17 3.10 9.59 -10.09
CA HIS A 17 2.40 9.24 -8.85
C HIS A 17 3.11 8.08 -8.14
N ALA A 18 4.17 8.39 -7.38
CA ALA A 18 4.95 7.40 -6.64
C ALA A 18 4.21 6.84 -5.44
N GLU A 19 4.14 5.52 -5.30
CA GLU A 19 3.40 4.87 -4.21
C GLU A 19 3.99 3.52 -3.80
N CYS A 20 3.44 2.97 -2.71
CA CYS A 20 3.66 1.63 -2.19
C CYS A 20 5.15 1.23 -2.00
N PRO A 21 5.98 2.06 -1.33
CA PRO A 21 7.38 1.72 -1.11
C PRO A 21 7.51 0.49 -0.20
N THR A 22 8.31 -0.49 -0.62
CA THR A 22 8.57 -1.71 0.16
C THR A 22 10.01 -2.17 0.03
N TRP A 23 10.64 -2.49 1.15
CA TRP A 23 12.04 -2.89 1.22
C TRP A 23 12.17 -4.41 1.27
N ASP A 24 12.97 -4.97 0.36
CA ASP A 24 13.37 -6.38 0.43
C ASP A 24 14.80 -6.50 0.98
N PRO A 25 14.98 -6.89 2.26
CA PRO A 25 16.31 -7.00 2.86
C PRO A 25 17.15 -8.13 2.27
N ARG A 26 16.55 -9.11 1.55
CA ARG A 26 17.27 -10.22 0.94
C ARG A 26 18.10 -9.76 -0.26
N THR A 27 17.60 -8.76 -0.98
CA THR A 27 18.21 -8.25 -2.22
C THR A 27 18.77 -6.84 -2.06
N GLY A 28 18.41 -6.12 -0.99
CA GLY A 28 18.83 -4.73 -0.79
C GLY A 28 18.13 -3.75 -1.75
N LEU A 29 16.93 -4.09 -2.19
CA LEU A 29 16.14 -3.32 -3.14
C LEU A 29 14.92 -2.69 -2.44
N LEU A 30 14.74 -1.39 -2.67
CA LEU A 30 13.49 -0.68 -2.40
C LEU A 30 12.62 -0.73 -3.65
N TYR A 31 11.51 -1.44 -3.60
CA TYR A 31 10.49 -1.42 -4.65
C TYR A 31 9.51 -0.27 -4.40
N TYR A 32 9.01 0.33 -5.46
CA TYR A 32 7.92 1.31 -5.45
C TYR A 32 7.27 1.36 -6.84
N VAL A 33 6.11 2.00 -6.97
CA VAL A 33 5.38 2.10 -8.24
C VAL A 33 5.27 3.55 -8.70
N ASP A 34 4.97 3.74 -9.98
CA ASP A 34 4.30 4.93 -10.49
C ASP A 34 2.92 4.46 -11.01
N ILE A 35 1.86 4.84 -10.30
CA ILE A 35 0.51 4.28 -10.50
C ILE A 35 0.03 4.49 -11.93
N HIS A 36 -0.01 5.74 -12.37
CA HIS A 36 -0.66 6.10 -13.63
C HIS A 36 0.19 5.74 -14.84
N SER A 37 1.53 5.78 -14.73
CA SER A 37 2.40 5.32 -15.81
C SER A 37 2.41 3.80 -15.94
N GLY A 38 2.03 3.05 -14.89
CA GLY A 38 2.05 1.59 -14.88
C GLY A 38 3.44 0.98 -14.70
N ARG A 39 4.35 1.71 -14.04
CA ARG A 39 5.74 1.29 -13.85
C ARG A 39 5.98 0.78 -12.44
N ILE A 40 6.79 -0.26 -12.33
CA ILE A 40 7.38 -0.72 -11.07
C ILE A 40 8.85 -0.36 -11.12
N PHE A 41 9.36 0.23 -10.05
CA PHE A 41 10.74 0.61 -9.89
C PHE A 41 11.41 -0.19 -8.78
N THR A 42 12.73 -0.30 -8.88
CA THR A 42 13.61 -0.63 -7.77
C THR A 42 14.66 0.46 -7.60
N TYR A 43 15.02 0.74 -6.37
CA TYR A 43 16.21 1.49 -6.00
C TYR A 43 17.17 0.57 -5.24
N GLU A 44 18.38 0.37 -5.77
CA GLU A 44 19.42 -0.42 -5.12
C GLU A 44 20.24 0.48 -4.19
N TYR A 45 20.11 0.28 -2.87
CA TYR A 45 20.70 1.17 -1.85
C TYR A 45 22.22 1.35 -2.00
N THR A 46 22.95 0.26 -2.28
CA THR A 46 24.42 0.28 -2.37
C THR A 46 24.93 1.00 -3.61
N SER A 47 24.36 0.73 -4.78
CA SER A 47 24.83 1.30 -6.05
C SER A 47 24.13 2.61 -6.43
N LYS A 48 23.02 2.93 -5.76
CA LYS A 48 22.10 4.04 -6.05
C LYS A 48 21.48 3.97 -7.44
N LYS A 49 21.49 2.80 -8.08
CA LYS A 49 20.87 2.59 -9.38
C LYS A 49 19.37 2.39 -9.24
N ILE A 50 18.64 2.92 -10.22
CA ILE A 50 17.21 2.73 -10.37
C ILE A 50 16.98 1.83 -11.59
N TYR A 51 16.14 0.82 -11.43
CA TYR A 51 15.65 -0.03 -12.51
C TYR A 51 14.14 0.07 -12.58
N SER A 52 13.55 -0.28 -13.74
CA SER A 52 12.10 -0.27 -13.88
C SER A 52 11.61 -1.28 -14.90
N ILE A 53 10.40 -1.78 -14.69
CA ILE A 53 9.60 -2.52 -15.67
C ILE A 53 8.27 -1.81 -15.92
N GLN A 54 7.68 -2.04 -17.08
CA GLN A 54 6.41 -1.46 -17.51
C GLN A 54 5.34 -2.55 -17.59
N LEU A 55 4.19 -2.32 -16.97
CA LEU A 55 2.99 -3.15 -17.13
C LEU A 55 1.89 -2.39 -17.91
N ASN A 56 0.91 -3.13 -18.41
CA ASN A 56 -0.17 -2.56 -19.21
C ASN A 56 -1.39 -2.21 -18.33
N GLY A 57 -1.32 -1.08 -17.64
CA GLY A 57 -2.40 -0.58 -16.78
C GLY A 57 -1.87 0.17 -15.56
N GLU A 58 -2.77 0.59 -14.68
CA GLU A 58 -2.40 1.24 -13.43
C GLU A 58 -1.85 0.22 -12.44
N VAL A 59 -0.76 0.56 -11.75
CA VAL A 59 -0.02 -0.39 -10.90
C VAL A 59 0.05 0.11 -9.46
N ALA A 60 -0.61 -0.60 -8.55
CA ALA A 60 -0.48 -0.44 -7.09
C ALA A 60 -1.21 -1.59 -6.38
N PRO A 61 -0.66 -2.20 -5.32
CA PRO A 61 0.69 -2.05 -4.79
C PRO A 61 1.70 -2.96 -5.51
N VAL A 62 2.96 -2.91 -5.08
CA VAL A 62 4.00 -3.93 -5.35
C VAL A 62 4.42 -4.57 -4.02
N ILE A 63 4.44 -5.91 -3.96
CA ILE A 63 4.78 -6.65 -2.74
C ILE A 63 5.71 -7.83 -3.12
N PRO A 64 6.99 -7.83 -2.68
CA PRO A 64 7.89 -8.95 -2.88
C PRO A 64 7.37 -10.25 -2.25
N SER A 65 7.51 -11.36 -2.96
CA SER A 65 7.16 -12.68 -2.44
C SER A 65 8.13 -13.12 -1.36
N LYS A 66 7.59 -13.61 -0.23
CA LYS A 66 8.40 -14.15 0.88
C LYS A 66 9.27 -15.34 0.47
N SER A 67 8.80 -16.18 -0.45
CA SER A 67 9.48 -17.43 -0.82
C SER A 67 10.41 -17.33 -2.03
N ASP A 68 10.21 -16.32 -2.89
CA ASP A 68 10.99 -16.18 -4.12
C ASP A 68 11.31 -14.68 -4.35
N PRO A 69 12.59 -14.28 -4.31
CA PRO A 69 12.99 -12.88 -4.53
C PRO A 69 12.74 -12.37 -5.95
N ASN A 70 12.46 -13.26 -6.91
CA ASN A 70 12.15 -12.90 -8.29
C ASN A 70 10.64 -12.87 -8.57
N GLN A 71 9.78 -13.04 -7.56
CA GLN A 71 8.33 -12.95 -7.71
C GLN A 71 7.77 -11.79 -6.91
N LEU A 72 6.90 -11.03 -7.55
CA LEU A 72 6.16 -9.92 -6.96
C LEU A 72 4.67 -10.21 -7.02
N ILE A 73 3.93 -9.84 -5.98
CA ILE A 73 2.48 -9.68 -6.02
C ILE A 73 2.19 -8.22 -6.33
N VAL A 74 1.45 -7.98 -7.41
CA VAL A 74 1.20 -6.66 -7.95
C VAL A 74 -0.30 -6.45 -8.12
N GLY A 75 -0.82 -5.31 -7.69
CA GLY A 75 -2.12 -4.85 -8.14
C GLY A 75 -2.00 -4.19 -9.52
N LEU A 76 -2.74 -4.71 -10.50
CA LEU A 76 -2.77 -4.21 -11.87
C LEU A 76 -4.23 -3.92 -12.27
N ASN A 77 -4.58 -2.65 -12.40
CA ASN A 77 -5.97 -2.18 -12.51
C ASN A 77 -6.81 -2.70 -11.34
N ARG A 78 -7.60 -3.76 -11.52
CA ARG A 78 -8.41 -4.44 -10.47
C ARG A 78 -7.99 -5.88 -10.22
N SER A 79 -6.86 -6.29 -10.78
CA SER A 79 -6.36 -7.65 -10.69
C SER A 79 -5.21 -7.74 -9.72
N VAL A 80 -5.15 -8.85 -8.99
CA VAL A 80 -3.95 -9.28 -8.26
C VAL A 80 -3.17 -10.18 -9.20
N VAL A 81 -1.91 -9.84 -9.46
CA VAL A 81 -1.08 -10.48 -10.48
C VAL A 81 0.24 -10.92 -9.84
N VAL A 82 0.71 -12.12 -10.18
CA VAL A 82 2.10 -12.52 -9.95
C VAL A 82 2.93 -12.02 -11.12
N VAL A 83 4.00 -11.30 -10.84
CA VAL A 83 4.96 -10.80 -11.82
C VAL A 83 6.33 -11.39 -11.52
N GLU A 84 6.97 -12.01 -12.50
CA GLU A 84 8.36 -12.46 -12.39
C GLU A 84 9.30 -11.32 -12.78
N TRP A 85 10.13 -10.87 -11.83
CA TRP A 85 11.16 -9.87 -12.05
C TRP A 85 12.21 -9.92 -10.94
N ASP A 86 13.50 -9.94 -11.30
CA ASP A 86 14.64 -9.95 -10.35
C ASP A 86 14.97 -8.55 -9.79
N GLY A 87 14.18 -7.53 -10.18
CA GLY A 87 14.39 -6.16 -9.78
C GLY A 87 15.45 -5.40 -10.58
N LYS A 88 16.05 -5.98 -11.63
CA LYS A 88 17.13 -5.33 -12.41
C LYS A 88 17.04 -5.54 -13.92
N GLN A 89 16.65 -6.73 -14.36
CA GLN A 89 16.61 -7.12 -15.77
C GLN A 89 15.19 -6.99 -16.32
N ASN A 90 14.86 -7.82 -17.30
CA ASN A 90 13.60 -7.75 -18.04
C ASN A 90 12.46 -8.41 -17.27
N LEU A 91 11.26 -7.92 -17.57
CA LEU A 91 9.98 -8.48 -17.14
C LEU A 91 9.85 -9.93 -17.64
N GLY A 92 9.61 -10.85 -16.71
CA GLY A 92 9.31 -12.25 -16.96
C GLY A 92 7.80 -12.51 -17.13
N ASN A 93 7.33 -13.69 -16.74
CA ASN A 93 5.93 -14.06 -16.88
C ASN A 93 5.02 -13.24 -15.95
N GLN A 94 3.76 -13.11 -16.37
CA GLN A 94 2.69 -12.51 -15.59
C GLN A 94 1.52 -13.48 -15.48
N ARG A 95 0.94 -13.60 -14.28
CA ARG A 95 -0.20 -14.48 -14.04
C ARG A 95 -1.23 -13.82 -13.13
N VAL A 96 -2.44 -13.63 -13.64
CA VAL A 96 -3.58 -13.15 -12.84
C VAL A 96 -3.96 -14.20 -11.82
N LEU A 97 -4.03 -13.80 -10.56
CA LEU A 97 -4.52 -14.61 -9.44
C LEU A 97 -6.01 -14.39 -9.19
N ALA A 98 -6.41 -13.12 -9.18
CA ALA A 98 -7.75 -12.70 -8.82
C ALA A 98 -8.10 -11.40 -9.53
N THR A 99 -9.38 -11.15 -9.74
CA THR A 99 -9.91 -9.83 -10.14
C THR A 99 -11.06 -9.49 -9.21
N VAL A 100 -10.95 -8.36 -8.52
CA VAL A 100 -11.94 -7.86 -7.56
C VAL A 100 -12.83 -6.80 -8.19
N GLN A 101 -13.77 -6.26 -7.40
CA GLN A 101 -14.56 -5.07 -7.77
C GLN A 101 -15.25 -5.19 -9.14
N LYS A 102 -15.90 -6.33 -9.40
CA LYS A 102 -16.58 -6.60 -10.67
C LYS A 102 -17.72 -5.61 -10.94
N ASP A 103 -18.42 -5.20 -9.90
CA ASP A 103 -19.54 -4.24 -9.97
C ASP A 103 -19.06 -2.78 -10.08
N HIS A 104 -17.77 -2.53 -9.90
CA HIS A 104 -17.13 -1.22 -10.02
C HIS A 104 -16.04 -1.26 -11.11
N PRO A 105 -16.37 -1.44 -12.39
CA PRO A 105 -15.40 -1.69 -13.47
C PRO A 105 -14.48 -0.50 -13.79
N LYS A 106 -14.73 0.67 -13.21
CA LYS A 106 -13.87 1.87 -13.30
C LYS A 106 -13.02 2.09 -12.04
N SER A 107 -13.13 1.22 -11.04
CA SER A 107 -12.24 1.24 -9.88
C SER A 107 -10.85 0.75 -10.26
N ARG A 108 -9.88 1.08 -9.41
CA ARG A 108 -8.51 0.56 -9.44
C ARG A 108 -8.07 0.16 -8.04
N MET A 109 -7.03 -0.66 -7.96
CA MET A 109 -6.27 -0.86 -6.74
C MET A 109 -5.53 0.42 -6.36
N ASN A 110 -5.22 0.55 -5.08
CA ASN A 110 -4.44 1.65 -4.51
C ASN A 110 -3.38 1.03 -3.58
N ASP A 111 -3.34 1.37 -2.29
CA ASP A 111 -2.34 0.82 -1.39
C ASP A 111 -2.61 -0.65 -1.00
N GLY A 112 -1.55 -1.34 -0.57
CA GLY A 112 -1.62 -2.69 -0.04
C GLY A 112 -0.29 -3.17 0.54
N LYS A 113 -0.38 -4.11 1.47
CA LYS A 113 0.75 -4.64 2.23
C LYS A 113 0.50 -6.08 2.66
N ALA A 114 1.55 -6.86 2.84
CA ALA A 114 1.43 -8.18 3.44
C ALA A 114 1.45 -8.08 4.98
N ASP A 115 0.65 -8.91 5.65
CA ASP A 115 0.78 -9.10 7.09
C ASP A 115 1.89 -10.11 7.44
N ASN A 116 2.11 -10.34 8.74
CA ASN A 116 3.17 -11.23 9.23
C ASN A 116 3.03 -12.69 8.76
N GLU A 117 1.80 -13.13 8.52
CA GLU A 117 1.51 -14.48 7.99
C GLU A 117 1.64 -14.55 6.47
N GLY A 118 1.97 -13.43 5.81
CA GLY A 118 2.13 -13.34 4.36
C GLY A 118 0.81 -13.25 3.60
N ARG A 119 -0.30 -12.92 4.28
CA ARG A 119 -1.58 -12.65 3.61
C ARG A 119 -1.50 -11.26 2.99
N VAL A 120 -1.94 -11.14 1.74
CA VAL A 120 -1.86 -9.87 1.01
C VAL A 120 -3.12 -9.05 1.27
N TRP A 121 -2.98 -7.88 1.87
CA TRP A 121 -4.07 -6.93 2.05
C TRP A 121 -3.97 -5.88 0.96
N ILE A 122 -5.01 -5.74 0.16
CA ILE A 122 -5.03 -4.85 -1.00
C ILE A 122 -6.31 -4.04 -1.05
N GLY A 123 -6.13 -2.74 -1.18
CA GLY A 123 -7.18 -1.75 -1.25
C GLY A 123 -7.56 -1.38 -2.66
N SER A 124 -8.84 -1.11 -2.90
CA SER A 124 -9.30 -0.43 -4.10
C SER A 124 -9.92 0.92 -3.77
N MET A 125 -10.07 1.75 -4.80
CA MET A 125 -10.77 3.03 -4.73
C MET A 125 -11.77 3.18 -5.88
N GLY A 126 -12.74 4.07 -5.70
CA GLY A 126 -13.74 4.37 -6.72
C GLY A 126 -13.14 4.98 -7.99
N TYR A 127 -13.99 5.23 -8.99
CA TYR A 127 -13.58 5.93 -10.20
C TYR A 127 -13.16 7.36 -9.88
N GLU A 128 -11.97 7.74 -10.32
CA GLU A 128 -11.44 9.09 -10.25
C GLU A 128 -11.39 9.68 -11.67
N THR A 129 -11.94 10.89 -11.85
CA THR A 129 -11.81 11.60 -13.12
C THR A 129 -10.40 12.14 -13.29
N LYS A 130 -10.03 12.53 -14.52
CA LYS A 130 -8.73 13.17 -14.79
C LYS A 130 -8.48 14.46 -13.98
N ASP A 131 -9.55 15.12 -13.55
CA ASP A 131 -9.50 16.33 -12.73
C ASP A 131 -9.51 16.03 -11.21
N GLY A 132 -9.34 14.76 -10.82
CA GLY A 132 -9.25 14.32 -9.42
C GLY A 132 -10.60 14.17 -8.70
N VAL A 133 -11.71 14.10 -9.43
CA VAL A 133 -13.04 13.93 -8.81
C VAL A 133 -13.31 12.45 -8.57
N LEU A 134 -13.36 12.07 -7.29
CA LEU A 134 -13.61 10.70 -6.85
C LEU A 134 -15.12 10.40 -6.75
N SER A 135 -15.51 9.24 -7.28
CA SER A 135 -16.79 8.61 -6.97
C SER A 135 -16.75 8.00 -5.56
N PRO A 136 -17.56 8.48 -4.60
CA PRO A 136 -17.49 8.02 -3.22
C PRO A 136 -17.89 6.54 -3.11
N ASN A 137 -17.41 5.87 -2.06
CA ASN A 137 -17.83 4.52 -1.69
C ASN A 137 -17.62 3.43 -2.76
N GLY A 138 -16.78 3.67 -3.77
CA GLY A 138 -16.51 2.71 -4.86
C GLY A 138 -15.32 1.78 -4.61
N GLY A 139 -14.69 1.87 -3.44
CA GLY A 139 -13.55 1.08 -3.01
C GLY A 139 -13.93 0.00 -1.99
N ALA A 140 -12.99 -0.93 -1.75
CA ALA A 140 -13.03 -1.86 -0.64
C ALA A 140 -11.61 -2.32 -0.30
N LEU A 141 -11.41 -2.80 0.92
CA LEU A 141 -10.21 -3.53 1.32
C LEU A 141 -10.47 -5.03 1.19
N PHE A 142 -9.50 -5.76 0.63
CA PHE A 142 -9.52 -7.21 0.50
C PHE A 142 -8.33 -7.83 1.24
N LYS A 143 -8.53 -9.03 1.78
CA LYS A 143 -7.46 -9.91 2.27
C LYS A 143 -7.39 -11.12 1.34
N ILE A 144 -6.28 -11.26 0.62
CA ILE A 144 -6.03 -12.31 -0.37
C ILE A 144 -5.17 -13.40 0.26
N THR A 145 -5.68 -14.62 0.18
CA THR A 145 -5.12 -15.84 0.75
C THR A 145 -5.20 -16.96 -0.29
N LYS A 146 -4.50 -18.09 -0.09
CA LYS A 146 -4.60 -19.23 -1.03
C LYS A 146 -6.02 -19.78 -1.09
N GLU A 147 -6.72 -19.71 0.02
CA GLU A 147 -8.05 -20.28 0.23
C GLU A 147 -9.14 -19.47 -0.48
N ASN A 148 -8.99 -18.14 -0.54
CA ASN A 148 -10.00 -17.25 -1.12
C ASN A 148 -9.58 -16.58 -2.44
N VAL A 149 -8.38 -16.84 -2.97
CA VAL A 149 -7.86 -16.13 -4.16
C VAL A 149 -8.78 -16.20 -5.38
N LEU A 150 -9.53 -17.29 -5.55
CA LEU A 150 -10.48 -17.45 -6.67
C LEU A 150 -11.76 -16.63 -6.48
N HIS A 151 -12.14 -16.35 -5.22
CA HIS A 151 -13.36 -15.67 -4.83
C HIS A 151 -13.13 -14.71 -3.64
N PRO A 152 -12.29 -13.68 -3.81
CA PRO A 152 -11.98 -12.76 -2.73
C PRO A 152 -13.22 -11.95 -2.34
N THR A 153 -13.49 -11.91 -1.04
CA THR A 153 -14.55 -11.08 -0.45
C THR A 153 -13.94 -9.87 0.25
N PRO A 154 -14.63 -8.71 0.24
CA PRO A 154 -14.15 -7.53 0.92
C PRO A 154 -14.18 -7.73 2.44
N VAL A 155 -13.15 -7.24 3.13
CA VAL A 155 -13.07 -7.19 4.60
C VAL A 155 -13.51 -5.84 5.16
N ILE A 156 -13.39 -4.77 4.37
CA ILE A 156 -13.97 -3.45 4.65
C ILE A 156 -14.62 -2.95 3.38
N SER A 157 -15.91 -2.61 3.44
CA SER A 157 -16.67 -2.01 2.35
C SER A 157 -17.90 -1.28 2.92
N PRO A 158 -18.32 -0.14 2.33
CA PRO A 158 -17.60 0.61 1.29
C PRO A 158 -16.37 1.36 1.82
N VAL A 159 -15.47 1.72 0.91
CA VAL A 159 -14.29 2.59 1.14
C VAL A 159 -14.24 3.66 0.05
N ASN A 160 -13.70 4.85 0.32
CA ASN A 160 -13.51 5.88 -0.69
C ASN A 160 -12.16 5.71 -1.41
N ILE A 161 -11.06 5.89 -0.68
CA ILE A 161 -9.69 5.68 -1.16
C ILE A 161 -8.97 4.80 -0.13
N SER A 162 -8.86 3.51 -0.43
CA SER A 162 -8.15 2.59 0.44
C SER A 162 -6.66 2.93 0.45
N ASN A 163 -6.11 3.22 1.63
CA ASN A 163 -4.75 3.70 1.75
C ASN A 163 -4.02 3.04 2.92
N GLY A 164 -2.99 3.72 3.44
CA GLY A 164 -2.04 3.27 4.45
C GLY A 164 -2.57 2.23 5.44
N LEU A 165 -1.82 1.14 5.55
CA LEU A 165 -2.12 0.05 6.49
C LEU A 165 -0.89 -0.45 7.25
N ALA A 166 -1.09 -0.83 8.51
CA ALA A 166 -0.03 -1.36 9.37
C ALA A 166 -0.57 -2.31 10.44
N TRP A 167 0.30 -3.17 10.97
CA TRP A 167 0.02 -4.01 12.14
C TRP A 167 1.03 -3.70 13.22
N ASN A 168 0.58 -3.68 14.48
CA ASN A 168 1.51 -3.48 15.59
C ASN A 168 2.40 -4.72 15.80
N LYS A 169 3.50 -4.52 16.53
CA LYS A 169 4.50 -5.54 16.87
C LYS A 169 3.92 -6.76 17.57
N ALA A 170 2.87 -6.58 18.37
CA ALA A 170 2.19 -7.68 19.05
C ALA A 170 1.19 -8.44 18.15
N HIS A 171 1.03 -8.03 16.89
CA HIS A 171 0.09 -8.60 15.91
C HIS A 171 -1.33 -8.75 16.45
N ASN A 172 -1.81 -7.76 17.22
CA ASN A 172 -3.15 -7.75 17.80
C ASN A 172 -3.94 -6.48 17.47
N LYS A 173 -3.33 -5.55 16.73
CA LYS A 173 -3.97 -4.35 16.19
C LYS A 173 -3.67 -4.24 14.70
N PHE A 174 -4.69 -3.81 13.95
CA PHE A 174 -4.58 -3.40 12.56
C PHE A 174 -4.96 -1.93 12.45
N TYR A 175 -4.15 -1.16 11.75
CA TYR A 175 -4.39 0.26 11.47
C TYR A 175 -4.64 0.46 9.99
N TYR A 176 -5.58 1.35 9.66
CA TYR A 176 -6.04 1.53 8.30
C TYR A 176 -6.51 2.96 8.04
N ILE A 177 -6.26 3.43 6.82
CA ILE A 177 -6.65 4.75 6.33
C ILE A 177 -7.63 4.58 5.15
N ASP A 178 -8.78 5.23 5.27
CA ASP A 178 -9.62 5.64 4.13
C ASP A 178 -9.45 7.15 3.99
N THR A 179 -8.69 7.60 2.99
CA THR A 179 -8.11 8.95 2.94
C THR A 179 -9.12 10.08 3.18
N PRO A 180 -10.30 10.12 2.52
CA PRO A 180 -11.28 11.19 2.71
C PRO A 180 -11.88 11.26 4.12
N THR A 181 -11.73 10.22 4.94
CA THR A 181 -12.20 10.24 6.33
C THR A 181 -11.28 11.05 7.26
N GLN A 182 -10.04 11.31 6.83
CA GLN A 182 -8.98 11.98 7.61
C GLN A 182 -8.74 11.34 9.00
N VAL A 183 -9.03 10.05 9.12
CA VAL A 183 -8.94 9.27 10.34
C VAL A 183 -8.08 8.04 10.11
N ILE A 184 -7.18 7.79 11.06
CA ILE A 184 -6.50 6.51 11.20
C ILE A 184 -7.39 5.65 12.08
N ALA A 185 -8.00 4.64 11.47
CA ALA A 185 -8.79 3.65 12.18
C ALA A 185 -7.87 2.59 12.80
N GLN A 186 -8.23 2.13 14.01
CA GLN A 186 -7.67 0.94 14.62
C GLN A 186 -8.75 -0.13 14.74
N TYR A 187 -8.37 -1.37 14.47
CA TYR A 187 -9.15 -2.58 14.71
C TYR A 187 -8.40 -3.48 15.68
N ASN A 188 -9.14 -4.29 16.44
CA ASN A 188 -8.57 -5.51 17.00
C ASN A 188 -8.26 -6.46 15.84
N TYR A 189 -7.11 -7.13 15.91
CA TYR A 189 -6.66 -8.07 14.89
C TYR A 189 -6.39 -9.43 15.51
N ASP A 190 -6.96 -10.47 14.91
CA ASP A 190 -6.65 -11.86 15.22
C ASP A 190 -5.59 -12.33 14.21
N ASN A 191 -4.34 -12.52 14.65
CA ASN A 191 -3.25 -12.91 13.74
C ASN A 191 -3.45 -14.30 13.14
N GLU A 192 -4.00 -15.25 13.90
CA GLU A 192 -4.19 -16.62 13.42
C GLU A 192 -5.20 -16.63 12.27
N LYS A 193 -6.33 -15.94 12.42
CA LYS A 193 -7.41 -15.93 11.42
C LYS A 193 -7.27 -14.81 10.38
N GLY A 194 -6.55 -13.75 10.72
CA GLY A 194 -6.43 -12.53 9.92
C GLY A 194 -7.75 -11.77 9.90
N GLU A 195 -8.48 -11.78 11.01
CA GLU A 195 -9.78 -11.14 11.15
C GLU A 195 -9.64 -9.81 11.89
N ILE A 196 -10.44 -8.83 11.50
CA ILE A 196 -10.49 -7.51 12.14
C ILE A 196 -11.83 -7.29 12.80
N SER A 197 -11.85 -6.62 13.95
CA SER A 197 -13.08 -6.30 14.68
C SER A 197 -12.93 -5.02 15.50
N LYS A 198 -14.04 -4.54 16.09
CA LYS A 198 -14.05 -3.42 17.06
C LYS A 198 -13.31 -2.16 16.55
N ARG A 199 -13.76 -1.63 15.42
CA ARG A 199 -13.24 -0.37 14.86
C ARG A 199 -13.31 0.74 15.91
N LYS A 200 -12.23 1.49 16.07
CA LYS A 200 -12.17 2.75 16.80
C LYS A 200 -11.25 3.75 16.10
N VAL A 201 -11.33 5.00 16.50
CA VAL A 201 -10.40 6.05 16.04
C VAL A 201 -9.11 5.92 16.84
N ALA A 202 -7.97 5.73 16.16
CA ALA A 202 -6.65 5.86 16.78
C ALA A 202 -6.15 7.31 16.71
N PHE A 203 -6.37 7.97 15.57
CA PHE A 203 -5.98 9.36 15.37
C PHE A 203 -6.94 10.03 14.38
N ASP A 204 -7.36 11.26 14.66
CA ASP A 204 -8.17 12.09 13.76
C ASP A 204 -7.40 13.39 13.49
N LEU A 205 -7.02 13.59 12.22
CA LEU A 205 -6.19 14.71 11.80
C LEU A 205 -6.85 16.06 12.12
N ARG A 206 -8.16 16.18 11.90
CA ARG A 206 -8.90 17.44 12.04
C ARG A 206 -8.93 17.88 13.50
N THR A 207 -9.17 16.95 14.42
CA THR A 207 -9.17 17.26 15.86
C THR A 207 -7.78 17.63 16.40
N ASN A 208 -6.73 17.30 15.65
CA ASN A 208 -5.34 17.66 15.94
C ASN A 208 -4.85 18.86 15.09
N GLY A 209 -5.75 19.59 14.42
CA GLY A 209 -5.42 20.79 13.65
C GLY A 209 -4.64 20.53 12.36
N LEU A 210 -4.71 19.32 11.82
CA LEU A 210 -4.09 18.94 10.54
C LEU A 210 -5.16 18.92 9.45
N ASP A 211 -4.97 19.74 8.40
CA ASP A 211 -5.91 19.90 7.28
C ASP A 211 -5.40 19.23 5.98
N ASN A 212 -4.61 18.16 6.13
CA ASN A 212 -4.10 17.36 5.02
C ASN A 212 -4.82 16.02 4.92
N TYR A 213 -4.45 15.23 3.91
CA TYR A 213 -5.02 13.92 3.64
C TYR A 213 -4.04 12.82 4.05
N PRO A 214 -4.42 11.90 4.95
CA PRO A 214 -3.56 10.78 5.30
C PRO A 214 -3.50 9.80 4.11
N ASP A 215 -2.28 9.41 3.76
CA ASP A 215 -1.96 8.62 2.58
C ASP A 215 -1.36 7.26 3.02
N GLY A 216 -0.22 6.85 2.46
CA GLY A 216 0.54 5.71 2.92
C GLY A 216 0.97 5.79 4.40
N MET A 217 1.04 4.62 5.05
CA MET A 217 1.41 4.50 6.47
C MET A 217 2.32 3.30 6.72
N THR A 218 3.25 3.46 7.65
CA THR A 218 4.04 2.37 8.24
C THR A 218 4.12 2.50 9.77
N ILE A 219 4.75 1.55 10.43
CA ILE A 219 4.90 1.49 11.89
C ILE A 219 6.36 1.17 12.25
N ASP A 220 6.87 1.79 13.31
CA ASP A 220 8.22 1.51 13.82
C ASP A 220 8.22 0.46 14.95
N GLU A 221 9.40 0.06 15.42
CA GLU A 221 9.57 -1.00 16.41
C GLU A 221 9.03 -0.68 17.82
N GLU A 222 8.70 0.58 18.04
CA GLU A 222 8.09 1.14 19.25
C GLU A 222 6.56 1.30 19.10
N ASP A 223 5.97 0.73 18.03
CA ASP A 223 4.55 0.82 17.67
C ASP A 223 4.06 2.24 17.30
N ASN A 224 4.96 3.18 16.99
CA ASN A 224 4.55 4.49 16.50
C ASN A 224 4.22 4.45 15.01
N LEU A 225 3.13 5.10 14.62
CA LEU A 225 2.69 5.20 13.23
C LEU A 225 3.40 6.36 12.52
N TRP A 226 3.91 6.09 11.33
CA TRP A 226 4.48 7.08 10.42
C TRP A 226 3.57 7.22 9.21
N ILE A 227 2.98 8.41 9.04
CA ILE A 227 1.89 8.65 8.09
C ILE A 227 2.31 9.76 7.12
N ALA A 228 2.25 9.49 5.82
CA ALA A 228 2.43 10.50 4.79
C ALA A 228 1.18 11.40 4.73
N LEU A 229 1.39 12.71 4.64
CA LEU A 229 0.31 13.70 4.49
C LEU A 229 0.32 14.26 3.06
N TYR A 230 -0.58 13.74 2.23
CA TYR A 230 -0.80 14.22 0.87
C TYR A 230 -1.28 15.67 0.88
N GLY A 231 -0.68 16.49 0.01
CA GLY A 231 -0.85 17.95 -0.03
C GLY A 231 -0.12 18.72 1.09
N GLY A 232 0.43 18.04 2.10
CA GLY A 232 1.14 18.65 3.22
C GLY A 232 2.66 18.70 3.07
N GLY A 233 3.23 17.86 2.20
CA GLY A 233 4.70 17.79 2.03
C GLY A 233 5.44 17.30 3.28
N SER A 234 4.78 16.46 4.09
CA SER A 234 5.28 16.05 5.40
C SER A 234 4.93 14.61 5.73
N VAL A 235 5.72 14.01 6.63
CA VAL A 235 5.38 12.76 7.32
C VAL A 235 5.24 13.08 8.81
N ILE A 236 4.20 12.55 9.44
CA ILE A 236 3.98 12.71 10.88
C ILE A 236 4.23 11.41 11.63
N LYS A 237 4.71 11.53 12.87
CA LYS A 237 4.82 10.43 13.83
C LYS A 237 3.68 10.53 14.85
N VAL A 238 2.82 9.53 14.91
CA VAL A 238 1.73 9.39 15.90
C VAL A 238 2.10 8.27 16.87
N ARG A 239 2.04 8.56 18.17
CA ARG A 239 2.37 7.62 19.25
C ARG A 239 1.11 6.97 19.82
#